data_AF-A0A6P5H4L5-F1
#
_entry.id   AF-A0A6P5H4L5-F1
#
_cell.length_a   1.000
_cell.length_b   1.000
_cell.length_c   1.000
_cell.angle_alpha   90.00
_cell.angle_beta   90.00
_cell.angle_gamma   90.00
#
_symmetry.space_group_name_H-M   'P 1'
#
loop_
_entity.id
_entity.type
_entity.pdbx_description
1 polymer ?
#
loop_
_entity_poly.entity_id
_entity_poly.type
_entity_poly.pdbx_seq_one_letter_code
_entity_poly.pdbx_strand_id
1 'polypeptide(L)'
;MHHLFLPCCSLSVSDGYFWVGLFEFPNGNFADINLGLFGAGNGSSRNFINIQQRLRVLQSGEISNEERIMNLFSSWSALLNGPKYGEGETLMGEAQSSAVPRPPHLENCRLNVERNKRFDNYGENRSFPPWTLWRGLLGLELLKPTTSKGSEHNHLEQTAKFDGAYPPWIVGSDEDNYPLTRLVQRDLWIHQHPKYCSDPNQQFLVADWEKLSGFGMGAQFAGMSGLLAIAIKEKRILVTNYYNRADHNGCEGSFRSRWSCYFFPETSHECQTRAFELMQSAEAWENKIITTKENYTSKEIWAGRVPRVWGEPWSYLQPTTEINGTLVTHHRKMDRRWWRAQAIRYLMRFQTEYTCNLLNVARHQAFGLEAAKLVFSSLHSSSPRVGTNNSQADIERFVWSGHKPWVPRPLLSMHVRMGDKACEMKVVGFENYMELANRIRERFPNLNNIWLSTEMQQVIDKTRLYPNWNFYYTNVRREAGNISMATYEASLGRELSTNYPLVNFIMATDADFFTGALGSTWCYLIDSMRNTGGKVMAGYLSVNKDRFW
;
A
#
# COMPACT_ATOMS: atom_id res chain seq x y z
N MET A 1 -31.07 -34.03 2.11
CA MET A 1 -31.51 -32.65 2.41
C MET A 1 -30.52 -31.69 1.78
N HIS A 2 -30.80 -31.29 0.54
CA HIS A 2 -29.99 -30.37 -0.26
C HIS A 2 -30.54 -28.96 -0.12
N HIS A 3 -29.69 -27.97 0.17
CA HIS A 3 -29.96 -26.58 -0.20
C HIS A 3 -28.77 -26.05 -1.01
N LEU A 4 -29.06 -25.85 -2.30
CA LEU A 4 -28.22 -25.20 -3.29
C LEU A 4 -28.24 -23.67 -3.08
N PHE A 5 -27.07 -23.06 -3.23
CA PHE A 5 -26.92 -21.63 -3.42
C PHE A 5 -27.41 -21.26 -4.83
N LEU A 6 -28.33 -20.31 -4.91
CA LEU A 6 -28.68 -19.58 -6.14
C LEU A 6 -28.51 -18.07 -5.88
N PRO A 7 -28.06 -17.29 -6.88
CA PRO A 7 -28.02 -15.84 -6.80
C PRO A 7 -29.42 -15.26 -6.98
N CYS A 8 -29.89 -14.48 -6.01
CA CYS A 8 -31.13 -13.71 -6.14
C CYS A 8 -30.90 -12.50 -7.05
N CYS A 9 -31.35 -12.58 -8.30
CA CYS A 9 -31.84 -11.45 -9.10
C CYS A 9 -32.62 -12.01 -10.30
N SER A 10 -33.90 -12.30 -10.10
CA SER A 10 -34.88 -12.49 -11.17
C SER A 10 -35.60 -11.16 -11.39
N LEU A 11 -35.31 -10.48 -12.49
CA LEU A 11 -36.03 -9.30 -12.98
C LEU A 11 -37.33 -9.75 -13.65
N SER A 12 -38.48 -9.32 -13.13
CA SER A 12 -39.75 -9.34 -13.86
C SER A 12 -39.89 -8.04 -14.63
N VAL A 13 -40.08 -8.16 -15.94
CA VAL A 13 -40.46 -7.07 -16.85
C VAL A 13 -41.95 -6.81 -16.69
N SER A 14 -42.33 -5.55 -16.51
CA SER A 14 -43.69 -5.08 -16.76
C SER A 14 -43.67 -3.68 -17.35
N ASP A 15 -44.30 -3.55 -18.51
CA ASP A 15 -44.45 -2.36 -19.33
C ASP A 15 -45.15 -1.19 -18.62
N GLY A 16 -44.74 0.04 -18.96
CA GLY A 16 -45.40 1.27 -18.52
C GLY A 16 -44.95 2.48 -19.35
N TYR A 17 -45.85 2.94 -20.21
CA TYR A 17 -45.75 4.08 -21.12
C TYR A 17 -45.17 5.37 -20.51
N PHE A 18 -44.27 6.05 -21.23
CA PHE A 18 -43.83 7.42 -20.94
C PHE A 18 -44.32 8.38 -22.04
N TRP A 19 -45.07 9.41 -21.64
CA TRP A 19 -45.37 10.60 -22.45
C TRP A 19 -44.40 11.74 -22.09
N VAL A 20 -44.23 12.60 -23.09
CA VAL A 20 -43.26 13.70 -23.26
C VAL A 20 -43.35 14.81 -22.21
N GLY A 21 -42.19 15.41 -21.89
CA GLY A 21 -42.09 16.73 -21.26
C GLY A 21 -40.74 17.39 -21.51
N LEU A 22 -40.67 18.27 -22.52
CA LEU A 22 -39.61 19.27 -22.66
C LEU A 22 -39.71 20.26 -21.50
N PHE A 23 -38.59 20.57 -20.84
CA PHE A 23 -38.46 21.83 -20.09
C PHE A 23 -37.07 22.44 -20.27
N GLU A 24 -37.12 23.73 -20.59
CA GLU A 24 -36.02 24.64 -20.86
C GLU A 24 -35.26 25.04 -19.60
N PHE A 25 -33.98 25.37 -19.79
CA PHE A 25 -33.07 25.93 -18.80
C PHE A 25 -33.40 27.38 -18.43
N PRO A 26 -33.02 27.82 -17.20
CA PRO A 26 -32.55 29.17 -17.01
C PRO A 26 -31.08 29.22 -16.55
N ASN A 27 -30.38 30.18 -17.15
CA ASN A 27 -28.99 30.55 -16.96
C ASN A 27 -28.64 30.91 -15.51
N GLY A 28 -27.46 30.43 -15.07
CA GLY A 28 -26.78 30.92 -13.87
C GLY A 28 -25.26 30.82 -14.07
N ASN A 29 -24.63 31.96 -14.34
CA ASN A 29 -23.19 32.13 -14.50
C ASN A 29 -22.42 31.65 -13.26
N PHE A 30 -21.49 30.71 -13.46
CA PHE A 30 -20.31 30.56 -12.59
C PHE A 30 -19.07 30.52 -13.47
N ALA A 31 -18.10 31.36 -13.11
CA ALA A 31 -16.81 31.45 -13.78
C ALA A 31 -16.00 30.18 -13.50
N ASP A 32 -15.91 29.32 -14.51
CA ASP A 32 -14.93 28.25 -14.59
C ASP A 32 -13.53 28.85 -14.78
N ILE A 33 -12.65 28.68 -13.79
CA ILE A 33 -11.21 28.79 -14.02
C ILE A 33 -10.79 27.51 -14.73
N ASN A 34 -10.90 27.55 -16.05
CA ASN A 34 -10.41 26.54 -16.98
C ASN A 34 -8.87 26.51 -16.94
N LEU A 35 -8.28 25.53 -16.27
CA LEU A 35 -6.85 25.19 -16.39
C LEU A 35 -6.66 24.31 -17.63
N GLY A 36 -6.89 24.91 -18.80
CA GLY A 36 -6.59 24.33 -20.09
C GLY A 36 -5.20 24.77 -20.54
N LEU A 37 -4.21 23.88 -20.48
CA LEU A 37 -2.99 23.90 -21.30
C LEU A 37 -2.30 22.52 -21.21
N PHE A 38 -2.91 21.52 -21.86
CA PHE A 38 -2.23 20.28 -22.26
C PHE A 38 -2.15 20.26 -23.78
N GLY A 39 -0.97 20.58 -24.31
CA GLY A 39 -0.60 20.35 -25.70
C GLY A 39 0.55 19.36 -25.76
N ALA A 40 0.34 18.23 -26.43
CA ALA A 40 1.39 17.27 -26.76
C ALA A 40 2.42 17.91 -27.69
N GLY A 41 3.71 17.83 -27.35
CA GLY A 41 4.79 18.34 -28.19
C GLY A 41 6.17 17.84 -27.76
N ASN A 42 6.84 17.13 -28.66
CA ASN A 42 8.23 16.67 -28.58
C ASN A 42 9.21 17.80 -28.19
N GLY A 43 10.10 17.56 -27.22
CA GLY A 43 11.18 18.50 -26.91
C GLY A 43 12.04 18.17 -25.68
N SER A 44 12.87 17.13 -25.78
CA SER A 44 13.78 16.63 -24.72
C SER A 44 14.70 17.71 -24.10
N SER A 45 15.11 18.75 -24.83
CA SER A 45 16.06 19.76 -24.32
C SER A 45 15.42 21.06 -23.80
N ARG A 46 14.11 21.30 -24.01
CA ARG A 46 13.47 22.57 -23.60
C ARG A 46 13.04 22.61 -22.13
N ASN A 47 12.83 21.46 -21.50
CA ASN A 47 12.35 21.40 -20.11
C ASN A 47 13.43 21.76 -19.07
N PHE A 48 14.69 21.39 -19.31
CA PHE A 48 15.81 21.72 -18.40
C PHE A 48 16.16 23.22 -18.41
N ILE A 49 16.12 23.86 -19.58
CA ILE A 49 16.37 25.30 -19.73
C ILE A 49 15.29 26.12 -19.00
N ASN A 50 14.04 25.65 -19.03
CA ASN A 50 12.90 26.31 -18.39
C ASN A 50 12.98 26.24 -16.85
N ILE A 51 13.53 25.16 -16.29
CA ILE A 51 13.80 25.02 -14.85
C ILE A 51 14.89 26.01 -14.41
N GLN A 52 16.00 26.11 -15.14
CA GLN A 52 17.08 27.05 -14.83
C GLN A 52 16.66 28.53 -14.94
N GLN A 53 15.79 28.88 -15.91
CA GLN A 53 15.25 30.24 -16.04
C GLN A 53 14.29 30.60 -14.90
N ARG A 54 13.41 29.66 -14.48
CA ARG A 54 12.52 29.85 -13.31
C ARG A 54 13.28 29.94 -11.98
N LEU A 55 14.47 29.34 -11.90
CA LEU A 55 15.33 29.41 -10.71
C LEU A 55 16.06 30.76 -10.56
N ARG A 56 16.42 31.46 -11.64
CA ARG A 56 16.99 32.83 -11.54
C ARG A 56 15.99 33.84 -10.97
N VAL A 57 14.71 33.59 -11.21
CA VAL A 57 13.58 34.40 -10.77
C VAL A 57 13.45 34.31 -9.23
N LEU A 58 13.76 33.17 -8.59
CA LEU A 58 13.81 33.05 -7.12
C LEU A 58 14.81 33.99 -6.42
N GLN A 59 15.82 34.49 -7.14
CA GLN A 59 16.87 35.37 -6.60
C GLN A 59 16.58 36.87 -6.82
N SER A 60 15.61 37.25 -7.64
CA SER A 60 15.17 38.66 -7.77
C SER A 60 14.09 38.98 -6.74
N GLY A 61 14.23 40.12 -6.06
CA GLY A 61 13.39 40.54 -4.93
C GLY A 61 11.96 40.98 -5.28
N GLU A 62 11.37 40.52 -6.40
CA GLU A 62 10.08 41.00 -6.92
C GLU A 62 8.93 39.98 -6.84
N ILE A 63 9.15 38.81 -6.24
CA ILE A 63 8.19 37.69 -6.27
C ILE A 63 7.56 37.49 -4.90
N SER A 64 6.23 37.35 -4.86
CA SER A 64 5.50 37.06 -3.62
C SER A 64 5.89 35.68 -3.05
N ASN A 65 5.82 35.52 -1.73
CA ASN A 65 6.08 34.23 -1.08
C ASN A 65 5.20 33.11 -1.63
N GLU A 66 3.95 33.42 -1.99
CA GLU A 66 3.02 32.45 -2.59
C GLU A 66 3.49 31.94 -3.95
N GLU A 67 3.99 32.83 -4.81
CA GLU A 67 4.51 32.44 -6.12
C GLU A 67 5.78 31.58 -5.99
N ARG A 68 6.64 31.85 -4.99
CA ARG A 68 7.81 30.99 -4.70
C ARG A 68 7.40 29.59 -4.24
N ILE A 69 6.39 29.48 -3.37
CA ILE A 69 5.84 28.20 -2.91
C ILE A 69 5.24 27.43 -4.08
N MET A 70 4.48 28.10 -4.94
CA MET A 70 3.90 27.50 -6.14
C MET A 70 4.97 27.04 -7.14
N ASN A 71 6.06 27.79 -7.27
CA ASN A 71 7.21 27.40 -8.09
C ASN A 71 7.92 26.15 -7.54
N LEU A 72 8.09 26.04 -6.21
CA LEU A 72 8.64 24.84 -5.57
C LEU A 72 7.73 23.63 -5.79
N PHE A 73 6.43 23.77 -5.52
CA PHE A 73 5.43 22.74 -5.78
C PHE A 73 5.46 22.27 -7.24
N SER A 74 5.44 23.22 -8.18
CA SER A 74 5.48 22.93 -9.63
C SER A 74 6.78 22.22 -10.05
N SER A 75 7.91 22.57 -9.43
CA SER A 75 9.19 21.91 -9.67
C SER A 75 9.15 20.45 -9.22
N TRP A 76 8.54 20.16 -8.07
CA TRP A 76 8.31 18.79 -7.62
C TRP A 76 7.30 18.03 -8.49
N SER A 77 6.26 18.71 -9.00
CA SER A 77 5.33 18.11 -9.98
C SER A 77 6.07 17.68 -11.26
N ALA A 78 7.00 18.50 -11.74
CA ALA A 78 7.82 18.18 -12.90
C ALA A 78 8.75 16.98 -12.65
N LEU A 79 9.31 16.84 -11.43
CA LEU A 79 10.11 15.66 -11.06
C LEU A 79 9.29 14.36 -11.09
N LEU A 80 8.02 14.40 -10.72
CA LEU A 80 7.13 13.23 -10.78
C LEU A 80 6.72 12.86 -12.21
N ASN A 81 6.55 13.86 -13.08
CA ASN A 81 6.10 13.69 -14.46
C ASN A 81 7.25 13.56 -15.48
N GLY A 82 8.49 13.66 -15.03
CA GLY A 82 9.68 13.60 -15.89
C GLY A 82 9.84 12.22 -16.56
N PRO A 83 10.53 12.15 -17.71
CA PRO A 83 10.81 10.88 -18.39
C PRO A 83 11.58 9.93 -17.46
N LYS A 84 11.09 8.69 -17.36
CA LYS A 84 11.79 7.57 -16.74
C LYS A 84 12.90 7.12 -17.69
N TYR A 85 14.09 7.74 -17.63
CA TYR A 85 15.23 7.28 -18.42
C TYR A 85 15.68 5.88 -17.97
N GLY A 86 16.25 5.13 -18.92
CA GLY A 86 16.59 3.71 -18.81
C GLY A 86 17.64 3.36 -17.75
N GLU A 87 17.93 2.06 -17.66
CA GLU A 87 18.86 1.44 -16.71
C GLU A 87 20.18 2.20 -16.60
N GLY A 88 20.35 2.93 -15.50
CA GLY A 88 21.67 3.47 -15.11
C GLY A 88 21.62 4.76 -14.30
N GLU A 89 20.69 5.67 -14.59
CA GLU A 89 20.72 7.01 -14.00
C GLU A 89 19.64 7.19 -12.93
N THR A 90 20.07 7.65 -11.75
CA THR A 90 19.20 7.80 -10.59
C THR A 90 18.50 9.15 -10.70
N LEU A 91 17.19 9.18 -10.97
CA LEU A 91 16.40 10.43 -11.04
C LEU A 91 16.53 11.32 -9.79
N MET A 92 16.90 10.76 -8.64
CA MET A 92 17.21 11.52 -7.41
C MET A 92 18.72 11.61 -7.07
N GLY A 93 19.58 10.92 -7.81
CA GLY A 93 21.03 11.06 -7.71
C GLY A 93 21.56 12.21 -8.57
N GLU A 94 20.91 12.53 -9.70
CA GLU A 94 21.32 13.65 -10.57
C GLU A 94 20.55 14.94 -10.31
N ALA A 95 19.46 14.90 -9.55
CA ALA A 95 18.89 16.11 -8.94
C ALA A 95 19.85 16.79 -7.94
N GLN A 96 21.00 16.17 -7.64
CA GLN A 96 22.12 16.74 -6.88
C GLN A 96 22.77 17.97 -7.55
N SER A 97 22.42 18.25 -8.82
CA SER A 97 22.87 19.44 -9.55
C SER A 97 21.90 20.64 -9.46
N SER A 98 20.68 20.46 -8.93
CA SER A 98 19.64 21.51 -9.01
C SER A 98 19.40 22.23 -7.69
N ALA A 99 19.22 23.55 -7.74
CA ALA A 99 18.91 24.43 -6.62
C ALA A 99 17.52 24.19 -5.98
N VAL A 100 16.88 23.03 -6.23
CA VAL A 100 15.54 22.66 -5.74
C VAL A 100 15.68 21.66 -4.59
N PRO A 101 15.19 21.97 -3.37
CA PRO A 101 15.20 21.03 -2.25
C PRO A 101 14.49 19.71 -2.57
N ARG A 102 14.97 18.61 -1.99
CA ARG A 102 14.33 17.30 -2.14
C ARG A 102 12.91 17.32 -1.55
N PRO A 103 11.88 16.85 -2.27
CA PRO A 103 10.51 16.78 -1.76
C PRO A 103 10.40 15.78 -0.60
N PRO A 104 10.04 16.21 0.62
CA PRO A 104 10.08 15.36 1.81
C PRO A 104 8.93 14.32 1.83
N HIS A 105 7.83 14.58 1.13
CA HIS A 105 6.68 13.66 1.01
C HIS A 105 6.85 12.59 -0.06
N LEU A 106 7.98 12.58 -0.79
CA LEU A 106 8.25 11.64 -1.87
C LEU A 106 9.39 10.69 -1.53
N GLU A 107 9.19 9.42 -1.88
CA GLU A 107 10.19 8.38 -1.74
C GLU A 107 11.03 8.23 -3.01
N ASN A 108 12.28 7.80 -2.86
CA ASN A 108 13.08 7.34 -4.01
C ASN A 108 12.71 5.87 -4.30
N CYS A 109 11.76 5.68 -5.20
CA CYS A 109 11.16 4.37 -5.45
C CYS A 109 12.18 3.34 -5.99
N ARG A 110 13.06 3.74 -6.89
CA ARG A 110 14.12 2.86 -7.43
C ARG A 110 15.07 2.41 -6.32
N LEU A 111 15.59 3.34 -5.54
CA LEU A 111 16.50 3.02 -4.43
C LEU A 111 15.82 2.14 -3.37
N ASN A 112 14.55 2.41 -3.07
CA ASN A 112 13.76 1.58 -2.15
C ASN A 112 13.65 0.14 -2.66
N VAL A 113 13.41 -0.09 -3.95
CA VAL A 113 13.33 -1.43 -4.53
C VAL A 113 14.69 -2.13 -4.53
N GLU A 114 15.76 -1.45 -4.92
CA GLU A 114 17.12 -2.01 -4.88
C GLU A 114 17.49 -2.47 -3.46
N ARG A 115 17.18 -1.64 -2.46
CA ARG A 115 17.35 -1.98 -1.04
C ARG A 115 16.50 -3.19 -0.64
N ASN A 116 15.21 -3.16 -0.96
CA ASN A 116 14.27 -4.20 -0.55
C ASN A 116 14.63 -5.55 -1.20
N LYS A 117 15.14 -5.56 -2.44
CA LYS A 117 15.65 -6.78 -3.10
C LYS A 117 16.78 -7.43 -2.29
N ARG A 118 17.70 -6.64 -1.74
CA ARG A 118 18.78 -7.18 -0.88
C ARG A 118 18.25 -7.76 0.43
N PHE A 119 17.21 -7.16 1.00
CA PHE A 119 16.57 -7.69 2.20
C PHE A 119 15.63 -8.88 1.94
N ASP A 120 15.25 -9.13 0.69
CA ASP A 120 14.34 -10.21 0.34
C ASP A 120 15.03 -11.44 -0.27
N ASN A 121 16.33 -11.38 -0.53
CA ASN A 121 17.09 -12.46 -1.14
C ASN A 121 18.24 -12.90 -0.23
N TYR A 122 18.64 -14.16 -0.37
CA TYR A 122 19.90 -14.63 0.18
C TYR A 122 21.09 -13.86 -0.41
N GLY A 123 22.14 -13.67 0.39
CA GLY A 123 23.40 -13.09 -0.07
C GLY A 123 24.21 -14.04 -0.98
N GLU A 124 25.36 -13.58 -1.49
CA GLU A 124 26.20 -14.29 -2.47
C GLU A 124 26.56 -15.72 -2.06
N ASN A 125 26.79 -15.96 -0.76
CA ASN A 125 27.12 -17.29 -0.21
C ASN A 125 25.90 -18.06 0.34
N ARG A 126 24.69 -17.76 -0.18
CA ARG A 126 23.40 -18.21 0.39
C ARG A 126 23.26 -17.89 1.89
N SER A 127 23.90 -16.81 2.32
CA SER A 127 23.79 -16.28 3.67
C SER A 127 22.40 -15.69 3.88
N PHE A 128 21.90 -15.81 5.11
CA PHE A 128 20.60 -15.26 5.48
C PHE A 128 20.54 -13.76 5.13
N PRO A 129 19.38 -13.23 4.70
CA PRO A 129 19.27 -11.81 4.37
C PRO A 129 19.76 -10.93 5.53
N PRO A 130 20.37 -9.78 5.23
CA PRO A 130 21.08 -9.00 6.23
C PRO A 130 20.12 -8.10 7.04
N TRP A 131 19.14 -8.71 7.71
CA TRP A 131 18.04 -8.01 8.39
C TRP A 131 18.45 -7.24 9.66
N THR A 132 19.63 -7.51 10.21
CA THR A 132 20.17 -6.74 11.35
C THR A 132 20.84 -5.43 10.92
N LEU A 133 21.01 -5.20 9.61
CA LEU A 133 21.58 -3.95 9.13
C LEU A 133 20.63 -2.78 9.35
N TRP A 134 21.25 -1.65 9.66
CA TRP A 134 20.57 -0.37 9.84
C TRP A 134 19.88 0.04 8.53
N ARG A 135 18.67 0.60 8.65
CA ARG A 135 17.90 1.09 7.50
C ARG A 135 18.61 2.26 6.82
N GLY A 136 18.31 2.48 5.54
CA GLY A 136 18.89 3.57 4.74
C GLY A 136 20.10 3.13 3.91
N LEU A 137 20.75 4.10 3.26
CA LEU A 137 21.97 3.87 2.49
C LEU A 137 23.15 3.45 3.37
N LEU A 138 23.13 3.79 4.67
CA LEU A 138 24.18 3.39 5.61
C LEU A 138 24.41 1.87 5.63
N GLY A 139 23.34 1.08 5.81
CA GLY A 139 23.44 -0.38 5.80
C GLY A 139 23.85 -0.94 4.43
N LEU A 140 23.48 -0.26 3.34
CA LEU A 140 23.79 -0.70 1.98
C LEU A 140 25.23 -0.41 1.56
N GLU A 141 25.85 0.66 2.06
CA GLU A 141 27.26 0.96 1.82
C GLU A 141 28.18 0.07 2.65
N LEU A 142 27.77 -0.32 3.86
CA LEU A 142 28.48 -1.33 4.66
C LEU A 142 28.56 -2.71 3.97
N LEU A 143 27.68 -2.97 3.00
CA LEU A 143 27.66 -4.20 2.17
C LEU A 143 28.40 -4.07 0.84
N LYS A 144 28.92 -2.88 0.47
CA LYS A 144 29.65 -2.74 -0.80
C LYS A 144 31.07 -3.28 -0.61
N PRO A 145 31.52 -4.27 -1.40
CA PRO A 145 32.93 -4.63 -1.41
C PRO A 145 33.73 -3.48 -2.00
N THR A 146 34.50 -2.77 -1.17
CA THR A 146 35.40 -1.72 -1.65
C THR A 146 36.57 -2.36 -2.38
N THR A 147 36.72 -2.09 -3.68
CA THR A 147 37.88 -2.49 -4.50
C THR A 147 39.18 -1.76 -4.13
N SER A 148 39.20 -0.94 -3.06
CA SER A 148 40.45 -0.40 -2.54
C SER A 148 40.39 -0.09 -1.05
N LYS A 149 41.35 -0.67 -0.32
CA LYS A 149 41.82 -0.41 1.06
C LYS A 149 40.87 -0.75 2.23
N GLY A 150 41.31 -1.74 3.02
CA GLY A 150 41.01 -1.84 4.44
C GLY A 150 40.38 -3.17 4.85
N SER A 151 41.17 -4.03 5.49
CA SER A 151 40.80 -5.31 6.10
C SER A 151 39.72 -5.26 7.19
N GLU A 152 39.06 -4.13 7.42
CA GLU A 152 38.12 -3.93 8.53
C GLU A 152 36.65 -4.16 8.14
N HIS A 153 36.25 -3.99 6.87
CA HIS A 153 34.84 -4.19 6.48
C HIS A 153 34.45 -5.67 6.32
N ASN A 154 35.38 -6.53 5.93
CA ASN A 154 35.16 -7.99 5.88
C ASN A 154 34.89 -8.60 7.26
N HIS A 155 35.24 -7.91 8.36
CA HIS A 155 34.94 -8.38 9.72
C HIS A 155 33.48 -8.20 10.11
N LEU A 156 32.75 -7.18 9.62
CA LEU A 156 31.35 -6.96 10.01
C LEU A 156 30.41 -8.04 9.48
N GLU A 157 30.57 -8.48 8.23
CA GLU A 157 29.82 -9.61 7.67
C GLU A 157 30.15 -10.94 8.35
N GLN A 158 31.41 -11.12 8.79
CA GLN A 158 31.85 -12.36 9.45
C GLN A 158 31.44 -12.44 10.92
N THR A 159 31.19 -11.30 11.59
CA THR A 159 30.87 -11.27 13.03
C THR A 159 29.37 -11.09 13.32
N ALA A 160 28.62 -10.46 12.41
CA ALA A 160 27.17 -10.27 12.59
C ALA A 160 26.41 -11.59 12.37
N LYS A 161 25.97 -12.23 13.45
CA LYS A 161 25.02 -13.34 13.34
C LYS A 161 23.65 -12.81 12.91
N PHE A 162 23.29 -13.07 11.66
CA PHE A 162 21.94 -12.81 11.13
C PHE A 162 20.93 -13.90 11.51
N ASP A 163 21.41 -15.01 12.09
CA ASP A 163 20.56 -16.06 12.63
C ASP A 163 19.71 -15.54 13.80
N GLY A 164 18.39 -15.63 13.65
CA GLY A 164 17.43 -15.10 14.62
C GLY A 164 17.01 -13.64 14.38
N ALA A 165 17.54 -12.97 13.36
CA ALA A 165 17.11 -11.62 13.00
C ALA A 165 15.66 -11.61 12.51
N TYR A 166 14.96 -10.50 12.77
CA TYR A 166 13.58 -10.30 12.34
C TYR A 166 13.50 -9.42 11.10
N PRO A 167 12.50 -9.65 10.22
CA PRO A 167 12.44 -8.99 8.94
C PRO A 167 12.16 -7.48 9.03
N PRO A 168 12.74 -6.66 8.12
CA PRO A 168 12.70 -5.20 8.22
C PRO A 168 11.36 -4.57 7.80
N TRP A 169 10.44 -5.34 7.21
CA TRP A 169 9.09 -4.85 6.87
C TRP A 169 8.14 -4.82 8.08
N ILE A 170 8.55 -5.38 9.22
CA ILE A 170 7.82 -5.25 10.48
C ILE A 170 8.33 -4.02 11.22
N VAL A 171 7.38 -3.23 11.71
CA VAL A 171 7.63 -1.99 12.45
C VAL A 171 7.17 -2.19 13.89
N GLY A 172 7.92 -1.65 14.83
CA GLY A 172 7.66 -1.82 16.26
C GLY A 172 8.24 -3.11 16.84
N SER A 173 8.15 -3.20 18.16
CA SER A 173 8.48 -4.36 19.00
C SER A 173 7.38 -5.42 18.95
N ASP A 174 7.52 -6.51 19.70
CA ASP A 174 6.48 -7.55 19.76
C ASP A 174 5.22 -7.03 20.47
N GLU A 175 5.38 -6.10 21.42
CA GLU A 175 4.32 -5.45 22.18
C GLU A 175 3.53 -4.44 21.34
N ASP A 176 4.13 -3.91 20.27
CA ASP A 176 3.47 -2.98 19.34
C ASP A 176 2.63 -3.71 18.28
N ASN A 177 2.72 -5.05 18.22
CA ASN A 177 2.15 -5.89 17.18
C ASN A 177 1.24 -6.99 17.75
N TYR A 178 0.54 -7.68 16.85
CA TYR A 178 -0.08 -8.95 17.21
C TYR A 178 0.97 -9.98 17.68
N PRO A 179 0.57 -10.90 18.59
CA PRO A 179 1.46 -11.91 19.10
C PRO A 179 2.20 -12.67 18.02
N LEU A 180 3.50 -12.85 18.24
CA LEU A 180 4.43 -13.59 17.38
C LEU A 180 4.61 -13.00 15.98
N THR A 181 4.16 -11.78 15.67
CA THR A 181 4.28 -11.21 14.32
C THR A 181 5.71 -11.27 13.80
N ARG A 182 6.72 -10.85 14.56
CA ARG A 182 8.11 -10.86 14.06
C ARG A 182 8.62 -12.28 13.77
N LEU A 183 8.32 -13.24 14.66
CA LEU A 183 8.65 -14.66 14.48
C LEU A 183 7.96 -15.27 13.26
N VAL A 184 6.65 -15.12 13.15
CA VAL A 184 5.86 -15.68 12.06
C VAL A 184 6.32 -15.13 10.71
N GLN A 185 6.60 -13.83 10.63
CA GLN A 185 7.04 -13.21 9.37
C GLN A 185 8.41 -13.71 8.92
N ARG A 186 9.31 -13.96 9.88
CA ARG A 186 10.59 -14.62 9.63
C ARG A 186 10.37 -16.05 9.12
N ASP A 187 9.56 -16.83 9.82
CA ASP A 187 9.34 -18.25 9.50
C ASP A 187 8.62 -18.42 8.15
N LEU A 188 7.65 -17.55 7.84
CA LEU A 188 7.00 -17.50 6.53
C LEU A 188 8.00 -17.22 5.41
N TRP A 189 8.91 -16.26 5.61
CA TRP A 189 9.94 -15.98 4.60
C TRP A 189 10.88 -17.17 4.41
N ILE A 190 11.34 -17.81 5.49
CA ILE A 190 12.21 -19.00 5.42
C ILE A 190 11.52 -20.15 4.70
N HIS A 191 10.26 -20.41 5.05
CA HIS A 191 9.44 -21.46 4.43
C HIS A 191 9.28 -21.23 2.94
N GLN A 192 8.99 -19.99 2.55
CA GLN A 192 8.77 -19.63 1.16
C GLN A 192 10.06 -19.44 0.35
N HIS A 193 11.20 -19.16 1.00
CA HIS A 193 12.49 -18.95 0.35
C HIS A 193 13.47 -19.99 0.87
N PRO A 194 13.34 -21.28 0.48
CA PRO A 194 14.34 -22.27 0.82
C PRO A 194 15.68 -21.88 0.20
N LYS A 195 16.78 -22.38 0.79
CA LYS A 195 18.11 -22.15 0.24
C LYS A 195 18.26 -22.72 -1.15
N TYR A 196 17.64 -23.86 -1.46
CA TYR A 196 17.69 -24.52 -2.77
C TYR A 196 16.29 -24.94 -3.17
N CYS A 197 15.78 -24.39 -4.27
CA CYS A 197 14.45 -24.74 -4.76
C CYS A 197 14.45 -26.07 -5.52
N SER A 198 15.62 -26.53 -5.95
CA SER A 198 15.82 -27.81 -6.62
C SER A 198 15.88 -29.02 -5.69
N ASP A 199 15.88 -28.82 -4.36
CA ASP A 199 15.88 -29.91 -3.39
C ASP A 199 14.63 -30.80 -3.60
N PRO A 200 14.79 -32.13 -3.73
CA PRO A 200 13.68 -33.05 -4.02
C PRO A 200 12.61 -33.10 -2.91
N ASN A 201 12.93 -32.63 -1.69
CA ASN A 201 11.96 -32.54 -0.60
C ASN A 201 11.05 -31.31 -0.71
N GLN A 202 11.34 -30.37 -1.62
CA GLN A 202 10.51 -29.20 -1.82
C GLN A 202 9.26 -29.57 -2.61
N GLN A 203 8.12 -29.15 -2.07
CA GLN A 203 6.82 -29.31 -2.68
C GLN A 203 6.24 -27.93 -2.97
N PHE A 204 5.41 -27.81 -4.01
CA PHE A 204 4.86 -26.53 -4.40
C PHE A 204 3.33 -26.57 -4.48
N LEU A 205 2.73 -25.44 -4.15
CA LEU A 205 1.36 -25.12 -4.44
C LEU A 205 1.35 -23.99 -5.48
N VAL A 206 1.00 -24.31 -6.72
CA VAL A 206 0.89 -23.31 -7.78
C VAL A 206 -0.54 -22.81 -7.86
N ALA A 207 -0.73 -21.51 -7.70
CA ALA A 207 -2.07 -20.92 -7.71
C ALA A 207 -2.10 -19.64 -8.54
N ASP A 208 -3.07 -19.55 -9.43
CA ASP A 208 -3.55 -18.24 -9.83
C ASP A 208 -4.34 -17.63 -8.65
N TRP A 209 -4.28 -16.32 -8.53
CA TRP A 209 -5.09 -15.59 -7.56
C TRP A 209 -6.57 -15.63 -7.99
N GLU A 210 -7.23 -14.49 -8.13
CA GLU A 210 -8.57 -14.44 -8.72
C GLU A 210 -8.48 -14.23 -10.23
N LYS A 211 -9.24 -15.04 -10.99
CA LYS A 211 -9.38 -14.91 -12.44
C LYS A 211 -10.67 -14.19 -12.80
N LEU A 212 -11.75 -14.51 -12.09
CA LEU A 212 -13.09 -14.03 -12.44
C LEU A 212 -13.31 -12.58 -12.00
N SER A 213 -14.05 -11.82 -12.81
CA SER A 213 -14.67 -10.58 -12.37
C SER A 213 -15.81 -10.92 -11.40
N GLY A 214 -15.82 -10.32 -10.21
CA GLY A 214 -16.90 -10.53 -9.23
C GLY A 214 -16.47 -10.33 -7.79
N PHE A 215 -15.21 -10.65 -7.45
CA PHE A 215 -14.68 -10.38 -6.12
C PHE A 215 -14.01 -9.01 -6.03
N GLY A 216 -14.47 -8.20 -5.07
CA GLY A 216 -13.73 -7.02 -4.59
C GLY A 216 -12.38 -7.41 -4.00
N MET A 217 -11.41 -6.50 -4.02
CA MET A 217 -10.03 -6.80 -3.58
C MET A 217 -9.95 -7.33 -2.14
N GLY A 218 -10.77 -6.83 -1.21
CA GLY A 218 -10.79 -7.36 0.15
C GLY A 218 -11.16 -8.85 0.22
N ALA A 219 -12.06 -9.32 -0.64
CA ALA A 219 -12.36 -10.74 -0.75
C ALA A 219 -11.16 -11.49 -1.35
N GLN A 220 -10.59 -10.98 -2.45
CA GLN A 220 -9.41 -11.62 -3.07
C GLN A 220 -8.26 -11.80 -2.06
N PHE A 221 -7.92 -10.78 -1.28
CA PHE A 221 -6.90 -10.84 -0.22
C PHE A 221 -7.21 -11.91 0.84
N ALA A 222 -8.48 -12.03 1.25
CA ALA A 222 -8.89 -13.09 2.15
C ALA A 222 -8.68 -14.50 1.55
N GLY A 223 -8.93 -14.67 0.26
CA GLY A 223 -8.65 -15.91 -0.48
C GLY A 223 -7.15 -16.19 -0.61
N MET A 224 -6.34 -15.17 -0.92
CA MET A 224 -4.87 -15.29 -0.97
C MET A 224 -4.30 -15.77 0.37
N SER A 225 -4.82 -15.23 1.49
CA SER A 225 -4.45 -15.67 2.83
C SER A 225 -4.78 -17.14 3.09
N GLY A 226 -5.87 -17.63 2.49
CA GLY A 226 -6.29 -19.03 2.55
C GLY A 226 -5.33 -19.98 1.82
N LEU A 227 -4.91 -19.59 0.62
CA LEU A 227 -3.93 -20.35 -0.16
C LEU A 227 -2.59 -20.44 0.56
N LEU A 228 -2.12 -19.33 1.16
CA LEU A 228 -0.91 -19.37 1.98
C LEU A 228 -1.08 -20.27 3.21
N ALA A 229 -2.26 -20.30 3.85
CA ALA A 229 -2.52 -21.22 4.97
C ALA A 229 -2.38 -22.69 4.55
N ILE A 230 -2.92 -23.04 3.38
CA ILE A 230 -2.82 -24.38 2.82
C ILE A 230 -1.35 -24.72 2.57
N ALA A 231 -0.62 -23.81 1.91
CA ALA A 231 0.80 -23.97 1.63
C ALA A 231 1.63 -24.25 2.90
N ILE A 232 1.46 -23.45 3.95
CA ILE A 232 2.16 -23.65 5.24
C ILE A 232 1.79 -24.98 5.89
N LYS A 233 0.50 -25.34 5.92
CA LYS A 233 0.04 -26.58 6.56
C LYS A 233 0.58 -27.82 5.87
N GLU A 234 0.68 -27.77 4.54
CA GLU A 234 1.16 -28.90 3.73
C GLU A 234 2.66 -28.84 3.47
N LYS A 235 3.37 -27.88 4.08
CA LYS A 235 4.79 -27.65 3.89
C LYS A 235 5.18 -27.44 2.42
N ARG A 236 4.31 -26.76 1.66
CA ARG A 236 4.49 -26.42 0.25
C ARG A 236 4.89 -24.97 0.11
N ILE A 237 5.74 -24.66 -0.85
CA ILE A 237 6.05 -23.29 -1.27
C ILE A 237 4.90 -22.82 -2.15
N LEU A 238 4.22 -21.76 -1.75
CA LEU A 238 3.23 -21.10 -2.60
C LEU A 238 3.96 -20.42 -3.77
N VAL A 239 3.50 -20.64 -4.99
CA VAL A 239 3.95 -19.96 -6.22
C VAL A 239 2.72 -19.43 -6.95
N THR A 240 2.77 -18.18 -7.39
CA THR A 240 1.63 -17.56 -8.07
C THR A 240 1.93 -17.09 -9.48
N ASN A 241 0.92 -17.17 -10.35
CA ASN A 241 1.06 -16.91 -11.78
C ASN A 241 0.19 -15.74 -12.26
N TYR A 242 -1.12 -15.79 -12.11
CA TYR A 242 -2.04 -14.75 -12.58
C TYR A 242 -2.75 -13.96 -11.48
N TYR A 243 -2.90 -12.65 -11.68
CA TYR A 243 -3.69 -11.72 -10.86
C TYR A 243 -4.54 -10.81 -11.77
N ASN A 244 -5.86 -11.02 -11.79
CA ASN A 244 -6.74 -10.27 -12.71
C ASN A 244 -6.76 -8.75 -12.46
N ARG A 245 -6.45 -8.29 -11.25
CA ARG A 245 -6.42 -6.87 -10.90
C ARG A 245 -5.18 -6.16 -11.46
N ALA A 246 -4.11 -6.88 -11.82
CA ALA A 246 -2.94 -6.34 -12.50
C ALA A 246 -3.02 -6.44 -14.03
N ASP A 247 -4.16 -6.84 -14.60
CA ASP A 247 -4.35 -6.92 -16.05
C ASP A 247 -4.80 -5.58 -16.64
N HIS A 248 -3.87 -4.62 -16.66
CA HIS A 248 -4.07 -3.28 -17.22
C HIS A 248 -2.75 -2.66 -17.68
N ASN A 249 -2.83 -1.52 -18.35
CA ASN A 249 -1.69 -0.93 -19.06
C ASN A 249 -0.60 -0.37 -18.13
N GLY A 250 -0.96 0.11 -16.95
CA GLY A 250 0.04 0.46 -15.94
C GLY A 250 0.95 -0.68 -15.47
N CYS A 251 0.53 -1.95 -15.61
CA CYS A 251 1.38 -3.12 -15.37
C CYS A 251 1.93 -3.64 -16.71
N GLU A 252 3.21 -3.41 -16.98
CA GLU A 252 3.83 -3.72 -18.27
C GLU A 252 4.77 -4.94 -18.24
N GLY A 253 5.08 -5.45 -19.42
CA GLY A 253 6.08 -6.53 -19.63
C GLY A 253 5.78 -7.79 -18.81
N SER A 254 6.82 -8.32 -18.16
CA SER A 254 6.74 -9.54 -17.34
C SER A 254 5.93 -9.38 -16.05
N PHE A 255 5.53 -8.16 -15.69
CA PHE A 255 4.72 -7.87 -14.50
C PHE A 255 3.23 -7.76 -14.81
N ARG A 256 2.82 -7.69 -16.09
CA ARG A 256 1.41 -7.62 -16.46
C ARG A 256 0.65 -8.84 -15.94
N SER A 257 -0.50 -8.59 -15.33
CA SER A 257 -1.37 -9.62 -14.76
C SER A 257 -0.69 -10.46 -13.68
N ARG A 258 0.33 -9.92 -13.00
CA ARG A 258 1.02 -10.57 -11.89
C ARG A 258 0.95 -9.73 -10.62
N TRP A 259 0.93 -10.41 -9.47
CA TRP A 259 1.06 -9.77 -8.16
C TRP A 259 2.34 -8.93 -8.05
N SER A 260 3.40 -9.37 -8.74
CA SER A 260 4.69 -8.70 -8.86
C SER A 260 4.64 -7.33 -9.55
N CYS A 261 3.51 -6.91 -10.10
CA CYS A 261 3.30 -5.51 -10.47
C CYS A 261 3.24 -4.61 -9.23
N TYR A 262 2.65 -5.07 -8.13
CA TYR A 262 2.38 -4.23 -6.94
C TYR A 262 3.30 -4.52 -5.75
N PHE A 263 3.57 -5.78 -5.48
CA PHE A 263 4.36 -6.20 -4.32
C PHE A 263 5.32 -7.31 -4.71
N PHE A 264 6.34 -7.55 -3.89
CA PHE A 264 7.30 -8.61 -4.17
C PHE A 264 6.60 -9.99 -4.22
N PRO A 265 7.05 -10.90 -5.09
CA PRO A 265 6.44 -12.22 -5.23
C PRO A 265 6.47 -13.00 -3.91
N GLU A 266 5.60 -13.99 -3.75
CA GLU A 266 5.52 -14.82 -2.55
C GLU A 266 6.76 -15.68 -2.26
N THR A 267 7.65 -15.89 -3.24
CA THR A 267 8.88 -16.70 -3.17
C THR A 267 9.93 -16.20 -4.17
N SER A 268 11.13 -16.80 -4.18
CA SER A 268 12.24 -16.47 -5.08
C SER A 268 11.93 -16.86 -6.53
N HIS A 269 12.60 -16.18 -7.47
CA HIS A 269 12.48 -16.52 -8.89
C HIS A 269 12.92 -17.96 -9.20
N GLU A 270 13.94 -18.47 -8.50
CA GLU A 270 14.40 -19.87 -8.61
C GLU A 270 13.25 -20.85 -8.32
N CYS A 271 12.49 -20.61 -7.24
CA CYS A 271 11.37 -21.45 -6.84
C CYS A 271 10.18 -21.34 -7.79
N GLN A 272 9.92 -20.14 -8.31
CA GLN A 272 8.87 -19.97 -9.33
C GLN A 272 9.18 -20.77 -10.60
N THR A 273 10.41 -20.63 -11.13
CA THR A 273 10.84 -21.36 -12.33
C THR A 273 10.76 -22.85 -12.11
N ARG A 274 11.28 -23.35 -10.98
CA ARG A 274 11.22 -24.77 -10.64
C ARG A 274 9.78 -25.31 -10.56
N ALA A 275 8.87 -24.57 -9.93
CA ALA A 275 7.48 -24.99 -9.83
C ALA A 275 6.81 -25.08 -11.20
N PHE A 276 7.08 -24.12 -12.11
CA PHE A 276 6.52 -24.14 -13.46
C PHE A 276 7.12 -25.24 -14.35
N GLU A 277 8.40 -25.60 -14.17
CA GLU A 277 8.99 -26.78 -14.80
C GLU A 277 8.29 -28.06 -14.33
N LEU A 278 8.12 -28.21 -13.01
CA LEU A 278 7.48 -29.38 -12.41
C LEU A 278 6.01 -29.52 -12.81
N MET A 279 5.30 -28.43 -13.10
CA MET A 279 3.94 -28.48 -13.64
C MET A 279 3.85 -29.23 -14.98
N GLN A 280 4.95 -29.32 -15.74
CA GLN A 280 5.02 -30.03 -17.02
C GLN A 280 5.37 -31.52 -16.85
N SER A 281 5.74 -31.95 -15.64
CA SER A 281 6.15 -33.33 -15.35
C SER A 281 4.98 -34.16 -14.80
N ALA A 282 4.59 -35.21 -15.52
CA ALA A 282 3.55 -36.14 -15.07
C ALA A 282 3.91 -36.83 -13.74
N GLU A 283 5.18 -37.18 -13.54
CA GLU A 283 5.70 -37.79 -12.30
C GLU A 283 5.53 -36.85 -11.10
N ALA A 284 5.73 -35.54 -11.27
CA ALA A 284 5.57 -34.57 -10.20
C ALA A 284 4.12 -34.46 -9.71
N TRP A 285 3.15 -34.66 -10.63
CA TRP A 285 1.73 -34.73 -10.30
C TRP A 285 1.36 -36.02 -9.59
N GLU A 286 1.82 -37.17 -10.10
CA GLU A 286 1.56 -38.49 -9.52
C GLU A 286 2.09 -38.58 -8.07
N ASN A 287 3.29 -38.05 -7.85
CA ASN A 287 3.93 -38.01 -6.53
C ASN A 287 3.47 -36.84 -5.64
N LYS A 288 2.50 -36.02 -6.10
CA LYS A 288 1.98 -34.84 -5.39
C LYS A 288 3.05 -33.83 -4.96
N ILE A 289 4.16 -33.77 -5.70
CA ILE A 289 5.18 -32.73 -5.54
C ILE A 289 4.58 -31.38 -5.90
N ILE A 290 3.75 -31.34 -6.94
CA ILE A 290 2.94 -30.19 -7.33
C ILE A 290 1.47 -30.41 -6.99
N THR A 291 0.86 -29.35 -6.48
CA THR A 291 -0.59 -29.19 -6.36
C THR A 291 -0.99 -27.83 -6.91
N THR A 292 -2.25 -27.68 -7.29
CA THR A 292 -2.83 -26.40 -7.68
C THR A 292 -4.03 -26.02 -6.84
N LYS A 293 -4.49 -24.77 -6.99
CA LYS A 293 -5.69 -24.25 -6.33
C LYS A 293 -6.91 -25.17 -6.51
N GLU A 294 -7.04 -25.80 -7.67
CA GLU A 294 -8.16 -26.68 -8.04
C GLU A 294 -8.18 -27.98 -7.24
N ASN A 295 -7.08 -28.36 -6.58
CA ASN A 295 -7.06 -29.50 -5.66
C ASN A 295 -7.79 -29.21 -4.34
N TYR A 296 -8.21 -27.96 -4.08
CA TYR A 296 -8.83 -27.56 -2.83
C TYR A 296 -10.22 -26.97 -3.06
N THR A 297 -11.12 -27.25 -2.13
CA THR A 297 -12.46 -26.69 -2.16
C THR A 297 -12.45 -25.20 -1.78
N SER A 298 -13.44 -24.45 -2.27
CA SER A 298 -13.67 -23.07 -1.83
C SER A 298 -13.79 -22.96 -0.30
N LYS A 299 -14.38 -23.96 0.37
CA LYS A 299 -14.48 -23.94 1.84
C LYS A 299 -13.11 -24.00 2.51
N GLU A 300 -12.18 -24.79 1.99
CA GLU A 300 -10.82 -24.90 2.52
C GLU A 300 -10.04 -23.60 2.34
N ILE A 301 -10.14 -22.97 1.17
CA ILE A 301 -9.48 -21.70 0.89
C ILE A 301 -10.07 -20.58 1.76
N TRP A 302 -11.39 -20.41 1.77
CA TRP A 302 -12.02 -19.24 2.38
C TRP A 302 -12.23 -19.35 3.89
N ALA A 303 -12.49 -20.57 4.39
CA ALA A 303 -12.94 -20.83 5.76
C ALA A 303 -12.22 -22.00 6.43
N GLY A 304 -11.14 -22.51 5.83
CA GLY A 304 -10.33 -23.61 6.34
C GLY A 304 -9.67 -23.29 7.68
N ARG A 305 -9.08 -24.34 8.28
CA ARG A 305 -8.29 -24.19 9.52
C ARG A 305 -7.02 -23.42 9.23
N VAL A 306 -6.71 -22.45 10.07
CA VAL A 306 -5.44 -21.69 10.02
C VAL A 306 -4.25 -22.58 10.44
N PRO A 307 -3.01 -22.25 10.04
CA PRO A 307 -1.83 -22.97 10.50
C PRO A 307 -1.67 -22.90 12.02
N ARG A 308 -1.25 -24.03 12.62
CA ARG A 308 -1.05 -24.19 14.07
C ARG A 308 0.41 -24.46 14.45
N VAL A 309 1.34 -24.28 13.51
CA VAL A 309 2.78 -24.48 13.75
C VAL A 309 3.34 -23.52 14.82
N TRP A 310 2.65 -22.39 15.08
CA TRP A 310 2.97 -21.43 16.13
C TRP A 310 2.05 -21.53 17.37
N GLY A 311 1.32 -22.64 17.52
CA GLY A 311 0.33 -22.81 18.60
C GLY A 311 -0.96 -22.03 18.35
N GLU A 312 -1.48 -21.39 19.39
CA GLU A 312 -2.75 -20.64 19.38
C GLU A 312 -2.57 -19.17 19.83
N PRO A 313 -1.78 -18.35 19.12
CA PRO A 313 -1.46 -16.97 19.53
C PRO A 313 -2.70 -16.07 19.66
N TRP A 314 -3.79 -16.42 18.98
CA TRP A 314 -5.07 -15.73 19.11
C TRP A 314 -5.77 -15.92 20.46
N SER A 315 -5.37 -16.91 21.27
CA SER A 315 -5.99 -17.20 22.57
C SER A 315 -5.73 -16.11 23.62
N TYR A 316 -4.65 -15.34 23.46
CA TYR A 316 -4.26 -14.26 24.37
C TYR A 316 -4.17 -12.90 23.65
N LEU A 317 -4.84 -12.76 22.51
CA LEU A 317 -5.00 -11.46 21.85
C LEU A 317 -5.79 -10.51 22.73
N GLN A 318 -5.22 -9.34 23.03
CA GLN A 318 -5.89 -8.30 23.78
C GLN A 318 -6.85 -7.49 22.90
N PRO A 319 -8.00 -7.05 23.43
CA PRO A 319 -9.01 -6.34 22.67
C PRO A 319 -8.62 -4.87 22.45
N THR A 320 -8.54 -4.44 21.19
CA THR A 320 -8.21 -3.07 20.80
C THR A 320 -9.24 -2.43 19.86
N THR A 321 -10.35 -3.14 19.62
CA THR A 321 -11.48 -2.65 18.80
C THR A 321 -12.58 -2.15 19.71
N GLU A 322 -13.14 -0.98 19.41
CA GLU A 322 -14.25 -0.38 20.15
C GLU A 322 -15.47 -0.22 19.24
N ILE A 323 -16.66 -0.51 19.76
CA ILE A 323 -17.95 -0.22 19.12
C ILE A 323 -18.85 0.43 20.16
N ASN A 324 -19.41 1.60 19.83
CA ASN A 324 -20.32 2.36 20.73
C ASN A 324 -19.77 2.55 22.15
N GLY A 325 -18.50 2.91 22.30
CA GLY A 325 -17.89 3.16 23.62
C GLY A 325 -17.49 1.90 24.39
N THR A 326 -17.72 0.70 23.84
CA THR A 326 -17.41 -0.57 24.52
C THR A 326 -16.30 -1.32 23.79
N LEU A 327 -15.28 -1.74 24.53
CA LEU A 327 -14.23 -2.60 24.00
C LEU A 327 -14.78 -3.98 23.66
N VAL A 328 -14.32 -4.46 22.52
CA VAL A 328 -14.77 -5.69 21.92
C VAL A 328 -13.87 -6.84 22.39
N THR A 329 -14.27 -7.53 23.46
CA THR A 329 -13.43 -8.54 24.13
C THR A 329 -13.47 -9.92 23.49
N HIS A 330 -14.56 -10.27 22.81
CA HIS A 330 -14.73 -11.59 22.20
C HIS A 330 -15.20 -11.44 20.76
N HIS A 331 -14.52 -12.11 19.84
CA HIS A 331 -14.91 -12.18 18.44
C HIS A 331 -14.86 -13.63 17.97
N ARG A 332 -15.82 -14.05 17.15
CA ARG A 332 -15.76 -15.40 16.55
C ARG A 332 -14.60 -15.45 15.56
N LYS A 333 -13.85 -16.55 15.55
CA LYS A 333 -12.76 -16.77 14.58
C LYS A 333 -11.57 -15.80 14.72
N MET A 334 -11.14 -15.53 15.96
CA MET A 334 -9.90 -14.79 16.23
C MET A 334 -8.66 -15.45 15.60
N ASP A 335 -8.68 -16.78 15.46
CA ASP A 335 -7.69 -17.56 14.72
C ASP A 335 -7.51 -17.04 13.29
N ARG A 336 -8.61 -16.83 12.56
CA ARG A 336 -8.58 -16.28 11.19
C ARG A 336 -8.17 -14.83 11.15
N ARG A 337 -8.53 -14.03 12.16
CA ARG A 337 -8.12 -12.62 12.27
C ARG A 337 -6.63 -12.48 12.41
N TRP A 338 -6.08 -13.25 13.35
CA TRP A 338 -4.66 -13.32 13.53
C TRP A 338 -3.96 -13.80 12.25
N TRP A 339 -4.41 -14.91 11.65
CA TRP A 339 -3.76 -15.47 10.47
C TRP A 339 -3.80 -14.55 9.24
N ARG A 340 -4.98 -13.98 8.91
CA ARG A 340 -5.10 -13.06 7.77
C ARG A 340 -4.19 -11.84 7.93
N ALA A 341 -4.00 -11.35 9.15
CA ALA A 341 -3.06 -10.28 9.42
C ALA A 341 -1.62 -10.68 9.06
N GLN A 342 -1.17 -11.87 9.50
CA GLN A 342 0.17 -12.36 9.17
C GLN A 342 0.33 -12.62 7.67
N ALA A 343 -0.65 -13.27 7.04
CA ALA A 343 -0.59 -13.63 5.63
C ALA A 343 -0.52 -12.40 4.71
N ILE A 344 -1.39 -11.40 4.93
CA ILE A 344 -1.36 -10.18 4.12
C ILE A 344 -0.09 -9.36 4.36
N ARG A 345 0.38 -9.29 5.61
CA ARG A 345 1.65 -8.62 5.93
C ARG A 345 2.81 -9.23 5.15
N TYR A 346 2.87 -10.56 5.04
CA TYR A 346 3.88 -11.27 4.28
C TYR A 346 3.75 -11.03 2.77
N LEU A 347 2.55 -11.19 2.22
CA LEU A 347 2.28 -11.03 0.79
C LEU A 347 2.52 -9.58 0.31
N MET A 348 2.40 -8.60 1.20
CA MET A 348 2.62 -7.16 0.93
C MET A 348 3.94 -6.62 1.52
N ARG A 349 4.89 -7.49 1.91
CA ARG A 349 6.10 -7.11 2.66
C ARG A 349 6.91 -5.97 2.04
N PHE A 350 7.07 -5.99 0.72
CA PHE A 350 7.78 -4.95 -0.02
C PHE A 350 6.97 -4.49 -1.23
N GLN A 351 6.87 -3.18 -1.37
CA GLN A 351 6.26 -2.52 -2.51
C GLN A 351 7.22 -2.51 -3.70
N THR A 352 6.68 -2.65 -4.89
CA THR A 352 7.41 -2.45 -6.14
C THR A 352 7.61 -0.97 -6.42
N GLU A 353 8.42 -0.67 -7.44
CA GLU A 353 8.60 0.70 -7.91
C GLU A 353 7.28 1.28 -8.41
N TYR A 354 6.43 0.45 -9.04
CA TYR A 354 5.11 0.86 -9.49
C TYR A 354 4.23 1.34 -8.32
N THR A 355 4.08 0.52 -7.28
CA THR A 355 3.27 0.90 -6.10
C THR A 355 3.84 2.12 -5.38
N CYS A 356 5.17 2.21 -5.23
CA CYS A 356 5.80 3.38 -4.64
C CYS A 356 5.50 4.66 -5.45
N ASN A 357 5.54 4.58 -6.78
CA ASN A 357 5.21 5.72 -7.64
C ASN A 357 3.73 6.12 -7.50
N LEU A 358 2.81 5.17 -7.40
CA LEU A 358 1.39 5.45 -7.12
C LEU A 358 1.22 6.21 -5.79
N LEU A 359 1.94 5.80 -4.74
CA LEU A 359 1.91 6.48 -3.45
C LEU A 359 2.53 7.88 -3.52
N ASN A 360 3.63 8.04 -4.25
CA ASN A 360 4.25 9.35 -4.48
C ASN A 360 3.29 10.33 -5.16
N VAL A 361 2.58 9.89 -6.20
CA VAL A 361 1.54 10.69 -6.87
C VAL A 361 0.44 11.08 -5.88
N ALA A 362 -0.08 10.13 -5.11
CA ALA A 362 -1.14 10.38 -4.14
C ALA A 362 -0.71 11.35 -3.03
N ARG A 363 0.50 11.18 -2.47
CA ARG A 363 1.05 12.08 -1.45
C ARG A 363 1.31 13.48 -2.01
N HIS A 364 1.78 13.60 -3.25
CA HIS A 364 2.00 14.91 -3.84
C HIS A 364 0.71 15.65 -4.11
N GLN A 365 -0.31 14.96 -4.63
CA GLN A 365 -1.64 15.54 -4.84
C GLN A 365 -2.29 15.97 -3.52
N ALA A 366 -2.15 15.17 -2.47
CA ALA A 366 -2.77 15.46 -1.17
C ALA A 366 -1.99 16.48 -0.34
N PHE A 367 -0.67 16.35 -0.25
CA PHE A 367 0.17 17.04 0.73
C PHE A 367 1.27 17.90 0.10
N GLY A 368 1.47 17.84 -1.22
CA GLY A 368 2.63 18.46 -1.86
C GLY A 368 2.70 19.97 -1.67
N LEU A 369 1.55 20.66 -1.70
CA LEU A 369 1.50 22.10 -1.48
C LEU A 369 1.80 22.46 -0.01
N GLU A 370 1.30 21.66 0.94
CA GLU A 370 1.57 21.85 2.37
C GLU A 370 3.05 21.58 2.68
N ALA A 371 3.62 20.50 2.13
CA ALA A 371 5.05 20.21 2.20
C ALA A 371 5.88 21.38 1.65
N ALA A 372 5.47 21.97 0.52
CA ALA A 372 6.17 23.10 -0.09
C ALA A 372 6.15 24.33 0.83
N LYS A 373 5.00 24.63 1.45
CA LYS A 373 4.87 25.73 2.43
C LYS A 373 5.83 25.53 3.62
N LEU A 374 5.88 24.32 4.18
CA LEU A 374 6.74 24.01 5.33
C LEU A 374 8.22 24.13 4.99
N VAL A 375 8.65 23.51 3.88
CA VAL A 375 10.04 23.60 3.40
C VAL A 375 10.41 25.05 3.07
N PHE A 376 9.52 25.82 2.46
CA PHE A 376 9.78 27.23 2.16
C PHE A 376 9.98 28.06 3.45
N SER A 377 9.17 27.81 4.48
CA SER A 377 9.26 28.52 5.77
C SER A 377 10.55 28.22 6.54
N SER A 378 11.08 26.99 6.44
CA SER A 378 12.34 26.61 7.07
C SER A 378 13.56 27.24 6.39
N LEU A 379 13.50 27.43 5.07
CA LEU A 379 14.56 28.11 4.31
C LEU A 379 14.67 29.61 4.66
N HIS A 380 13.57 30.27 5.03
CA HIS A 380 13.54 31.69 5.40
C HIS A 380 14.03 31.95 6.84
N SER A 381 13.93 30.96 7.73
CA SER A 381 14.40 31.09 9.12
C SER A 381 15.93 30.91 9.24
N SER A 382 16.58 30.34 8.22
CA SER A 382 18.04 30.28 8.09
C SER A 382 18.57 31.37 7.16
N SER A 383 18.93 32.54 7.69
CA SER A 383 19.75 33.52 6.94
C SER A 383 21.14 32.90 6.61
N PRO A 384 21.79 33.27 5.49
CA PRO A 384 22.77 32.42 4.83
C PRO A 384 24.09 32.42 5.59
N ARG A 385 24.37 31.34 6.33
CA ARG A 385 25.75 31.03 6.69
C ARG A 385 26.40 30.33 5.50
N VAL A 386 27.13 31.16 4.76
CA VAL A 386 28.25 30.86 3.87
C VAL A 386 28.87 29.48 4.16
N GLY A 387 28.91 28.63 3.15
CA GLY A 387 29.53 27.31 3.20
C GLY A 387 29.43 26.60 1.85
N THR A 388 30.39 26.90 0.99
CA THR A 388 30.72 26.26 -0.29
C THR A 388 30.68 24.73 -0.29
N ASN A 389 30.34 24.16 -1.45
CA ASN A 389 30.22 22.75 -1.83
C ASN A 389 28.93 22.04 -1.38
N ASN A 390 27.96 22.01 -2.30
CA ASN A 390 26.72 21.23 -2.24
C ASN A 390 26.95 19.71 -2.25
N SER A 391 27.77 19.18 -1.35
CA SER A 391 27.68 17.77 -0.98
C SER A 391 26.62 17.66 0.11
N GLN A 392 25.52 16.95 -0.20
CA GLN A 392 24.53 16.53 0.80
C GLN A 392 25.24 15.99 2.05
N ALA A 393 24.86 16.44 3.25
CA ALA A 393 25.47 15.97 4.48
C ALA A 393 25.34 14.44 4.63
N ASP A 394 26.35 13.78 5.19
CA ASP A 394 26.37 12.31 5.32
C ASP A 394 25.15 11.77 6.08
N ILE A 395 24.64 12.51 7.07
CA ILE A 395 23.43 12.11 7.80
C ILE A 395 22.20 12.07 6.88
N GLU A 396 22.07 13.06 5.99
CA GLU A 396 20.96 13.15 5.03
C GLU A 396 21.07 12.05 3.97
N ARG A 397 22.29 11.79 3.50
CA ARG A 397 22.59 10.77 2.51
C ARG A 397 22.40 9.37 3.09
N PHE A 398 23.00 9.05 4.23
CA PHE A 398 23.09 7.68 4.73
C PHE A 398 21.98 7.27 5.68
N VAL A 399 21.63 8.13 6.63
CA VAL A 399 20.68 7.79 7.69
C VAL A 399 19.26 8.20 7.29
N TRP A 400 19.06 9.45 6.86
CA TRP A 400 17.72 9.94 6.52
C TRP A 400 17.21 9.48 5.15
N SER A 401 18.05 8.84 4.33
CA SER A 401 17.58 8.16 3.11
C SER A 401 16.62 6.99 3.38
N GLY A 402 16.63 6.45 4.60
CA GLY A 402 15.67 5.45 5.08
C GLY A 402 14.47 6.02 5.83
N HIS A 403 14.36 7.35 5.95
CA HIS A 403 13.24 7.98 6.65
C HIS A 403 11.94 7.81 5.86
N LYS A 404 10.82 7.67 6.58
CA LYS A 404 9.49 7.60 5.94
C LYS A 404 9.16 8.93 5.25
N PRO A 405 8.42 8.92 4.15
CA PRO A 405 7.97 10.14 3.51
C PRO A 405 7.11 10.96 4.47
N TRP A 406 7.29 12.28 4.43
CA TRP A 406 6.49 13.21 5.21
C TRP A 406 5.02 13.16 4.79
N VAL A 407 4.14 13.14 5.79
CA VAL A 407 2.69 13.32 5.68
C VAL A 407 2.24 14.16 6.88
N PRO A 408 1.13 14.92 6.78
CA PRO A 408 0.65 15.71 7.91
C PRO A 408 0.23 14.78 9.05
N ARG A 409 0.97 14.79 10.16
CA ARG A 409 0.69 13.98 11.35
C ARG A 409 0.28 14.86 12.54
N PRO A 410 -0.60 14.38 13.43
CA PRO A 410 -1.26 13.08 13.38
C PRO A 410 -2.33 13.00 12.28
N LEU A 411 -2.46 11.83 11.66
CA LEU A 411 -3.37 11.52 10.56
C LEU A 411 -4.36 10.44 10.99
N LEU A 412 -5.66 10.73 10.87
CA LEU A 412 -6.72 9.74 11.00
C LEU A 412 -7.07 9.19 9.62
N SER A 413 -6.98 7.88 9.42
CA SER A 413 -7.62 7.27 8.25
C SER A 413 -9.09 6.96 8.56
N MET A 414 -9.97 7.34 7.65
CA MET A 414 -11.40 7.07 7.75
C MET A 414 -11.86 6.36 6.48
N HIS A 415 -12.43 5.17 6.63
CA HIS A 415 -13.03 4.44 5.52
C HIS A 415 -14.55 4.39 5.63
N VAL A 416 -15.22 5.16 4.77
CA VAL A 416 -16.68 5.27 4.75
C VAL A 416 -17.22 4.43 3.61
N ARG A 417 -17.70 3.23 3.94
CA ARG A 417 -18.34 2.33 2.96
C ARG A 417 -19.85 2.50 3.01
N MET A 418 -20.41 3.03 1.93
CA MET A 418 -21.87 3.05 1.67
C MET A 418 -22.19 2.32 0.36
N GLY A 419 -23.48 2.18 0.03
CA GLY A 419 -23.95 1.56 -1.22
C GLY A 419 -24.51 0.14 -1.03
N ASP A 420 -24.25 -0.73 -2.00
CA ASP A 420 -24.73 -2.12 -2.12
C ASP A 420 -24.45 -3.06 -0.94
N LYS A 421 -23.51 -2.68 -0.05
CA LYS A 421 -23.18 -3.38 1.19
C LYS A 421 -24.26 -3.27 2.28
N ALA A 422 -25.46 -2.77 1.99
CA ALA A 422 -26.58 -2.84 2.94
C ALA A 422 -27.07 -4.29 3.17
N CYS A 423 -26.94 -5.17 2.17
CA CYS A 423 -27.17 -6.61 2.36
C CYS A 423 -26.05 -7.22 3.24
N GLU A 424 -24.83 -6.71 3.04
CA GLU A 424 -23.60 -6.71 3.84
C GLU A 424 -23.68 -6.55 5.35
N MET A 425 -24.01 -5.34 5.74
CA MET A 425 -23.80 -4.83 7.07
C MET A 425 -24.72 -3.64 7.25
N LYS A 426 -24.92 -3.22 8.50
CA LYS A 426 -25.54 -1.93 8.75
C LYS A 426 -24.69 -0.84 8.12
N VAL A 427 -25.20 -0.19 7.08
CA VAL A 427 -24.62 1.02 6.50
C VAL A 427 -24.95 2.17 7.45
N VAL A 428 -23.94 2.98 7.74
CA VAL A 428 -24.03 4.08 8.71
C VAL A 428 -23.67 5.38 8.00
N GLY A 429 -24.38 6.47 8.32
CA GLY A 429 -24.12 7.79 7.76
C GLY A 429 -22.74 8.34 8.15
N PHE A 430 -22.21 9.24 7.31
CA PHE A 430 -20.90 9.87 7.48
C PHE A 430 -20.75 10.58 8.84
N GLU A 431 -21.85 11.12 9.36
CA GLU A 431 -21.96 11.82 10.63
C GLU A 431 -21.46 10.96 11.80
N ASN A 432 -21.81 9.68 11.83
CA ASN A 432 -21.36 8.76 12.90
C ASN A 432 -19.85 8.50 12.83
N TYR A 433 -19.25 8.51 11.63
CA TYR A 433 -17.80 8.41 11.50
C TYR A 433 -17.12 9.67 12.03
N MET A 434 -17.72 10.84 11.81
CA MET A 434 -17.24 12.11 12.35
C MET A 434 -17.38 12.20 13.87
N GLU A 435 -18.42 11.60 14.46
CA GLU A 435 -18.53 11.43 15.92
C GLU A 435 -17.35 10.64 16.49
N LEU A 436 -16.98 9.51 15.86
CA LEU A 436 -15.79 8.74 16.25
C LEU A 436 -14.50 9.54 16.07
N ALA A 437 -14.37 10.30 14.97
CA ALA A 437 -13.21 11.17 14.74
C ALA A 437 -13.09 12.25 15.83
N ASN A 438 -14.20 12.88 16.22
CA ASN A 438 -14.24 13.88 17.28
C ASN A 438 -13.86 13.26 18.63
N ARG A 439 -14.35 12.06 18.96
CA ARG A 439 -13.96 11.32 20.18
C ARG A 439 -12.45 11.03 20.23
N ILE A 440 -11.82 10.70 19.10
CA ILE A 440 -10.36 10.55 19.05
C ILE A 440 -9.69 11.91 19.29
N ARG A 441 -10.18 12.99 18.64
CA ARG A 441 -9.62 14.34 18.80
C ARG A 441 -9.76 14.89 20.22
N GLU A 442 -10.79 14.53 20.96
CA GLU A 442 -10.91 14.87 22.40
C GLU A 442 -9.72 14.37 23.22
N ARG A 443 -9.14 13.23 22.84
CA ARG A 443 -7.93 12.66 23.47
C ARG A 443 -6.64 13.13 22.80
N PHE A 444 -6.70 13.44 21.51
CA PHE A 444 -5.57 13.90 20.70
C PHE A 444 -5.89 15.24 20.02
N PRO A 445 -5.82 16.37 20.74
CA PRO A 445 -6.31 17.67 20.24
C PRO A 445 -5.62 18.18 18.97
N ASN A 446 -4.40 17.72 18.69
CA ASN A 446 -3.65 18.08 17.48
C ASN A 446 -4.10 17.29 16.23
N LEU A 447 -5.03 16.36 16.36
CA LEU A 447 -5.59 15.59 15.26
C LEU A 447 -6.57 16.44 14.45
N ASN A 448 -6.06 17.02 13.37
CA ASN A 448 -6.84 17.86 12.44
C ASN A 448 -6.93 17.27 11.03
N ASN A 449 -6.21 16.18 10.74
CA ASN A 449 -6.04 15.66 9.38
C ASN A 449 -6.76 14.32 9.22
N ILE A 450 -7.57 14.18 8.17
CA ILE A 450 -8.28 12.95 7.83
C ILE A 450 -7.90 12.51 6.41
N TRP A 451 -7.38 11.29 6.28
CA TRP A 451 -7.31 10.57 5.01
C TRP A 451 -8.62 9.79 4.80
N LEU A 452 -9.50 10.31 3.95
CA LEU A 452 -10.83 9.79 3.68
C LEU A 452 -10.82 8.87 2.46
N SER A 453 -11.19 7.60 2.66
CA SER A 453 -11.42 6.63 1.61
C SER A 453 -12.91 6.32 1.51
N THR A 454 -13.49 6.55 0.34
CA THR A 454 -14.90 6.26 0.04
C THR A 454 -15.12 6.21 -1.47
N GLU A 455 -16.02 5.34 -1.90
CA GLU A 455 -16.47 5.25 -3.29
C GLU A 455 -17.55 6.29 -3.64
N MET A 456 -18.11 6.99 -2.65
CA MET A 456 -19.33 7.79 -2.80
C MET A 456 -19.04 9.30 -2.87
N GLN A 457 -19.60 9.99 -3.87
CA GLN A 457 -19.44 11.44 -4.01
C GLN A 457 -20.15 12.20 -2.87
N GLN A 458 -21.33 11.75 -2.45
CA GLN A 458 -22.08 12.36 -1.35
C GLN A 458 -21.28 12.49 -0.03
N VAL A 459 -20.35 11.56 0.22
CA VAL A 459 -19.50 11.60 1.42
C VAL A 459 -18.47 12.73 1.29
N ILE A 460 -17.89 12.91 0.10
CA ILE A 460 -16.98 14.01 -0.19
C ILE A 460 -17.69 15.36 -0.04
N ASP A 461 -18.90 15.49 -0.57
CA ASP A 461 -19.64 16.76 -0.50
C ASP A 461 -19.94 17.16 0.95
N LYS A 462 -20.27 16.18 1.81
CA LYS A 462 -20.51 16.39 3.23
C LYS A 462 -19.27 16.81 4.03
N THR A 463 -18.05 16.60 3.53
CA THR A 463 -16.83 17.06 4.23
C THR A 463 -16.83 18.58 4.44
N ARG A 464 -17.49 19.34 3.56
CA ARG A 464 -17.64 20.80 3.65
C ARG A 464 -18.39 21.26 4.90
N LEU A 465 -19.19 20.38 5.51
CA LEU A 465 -19.90 20.65 6.76
C LEU A 465 -18.98 20.61 7.99
N TYR A 466 -17.72 20.19 7.82
CA TYR A 466 -16.74 20.03 8.89
C TYR A 466 -15.48 20.88 8.61
N PRO A 467 -15.59 22.22 8.55
CA PRO A 467 -14.48 23.10 8.14
C PRO A 467 -13.26 23.08 9.09
N ASN A 468 -13.44 22.58 10.32
CA ASN A 468 -12.37 22.44 11.32
C ASN A 468 -11.51 21.18 11.12
N TRP A 469 -11.68 20.47 10.00
CA TRP A 469 -10.95 19.26 9.65
C TRP A 469 -10.34 19.42 8.26
N ASN A 470 -9.07 19.02 8.12
CA ASN A 470 -8.40 18.92 6.82
C ASN A 470 -8.68 17.53 6.23
N PHE A 471 -9.49 17.48 5.17
CA PHE A 471 -9.79 16.24 4.47
C PHE A 471 -8.86 16.06 3.25
N TYR A 472 -8.24 14.90 3.19
CA TYR A 472 -7.44 14.43 2.07
C TYR A 472 -8.05 13.16 1.51
N TYR A 473 -8.13 13.04 0.20
CA TYR A 473 -8.68 11.87 -0.47
C TYR A 473 -8.14 11.75 -1.88
N THR A 474 -8.14 10.54 -2.45
CA THR A 474 -7.67 10.30 -3.82
C THR A 474 -8.51 11.05 -4.85
N ASN A 475 -7.89 11.61 -5.89
CA ASN A 475 -8.60 12.24 -6.98
C ASN A 475 -9.12 11.20 -7.98
N VAL A 476 -10.34 10.71 -7.76
CA VAL A 476 -11.01 9.73 -8.62
C VAL A 476 -12.47 10.13 -8.81
N ARG A 477 -13.04 9.82 -9.98
CA ARG A 477 -14.49 9.93 -10.19
C ARG A 477 -15.19 9.00 -9.23
N ARG A 478 -16.10 9.52 -8.42
CA ARG A 478 -16.86 8.75 -7.43
C ARG A 478 -18.25 8.41 -7.93
N GLU A 479 -18.85 7.41 -7.29
CA GLU A 479 -20.23 7.02 -7.51
C GLU A 479 -21.13 8.18 -7.07
N ALA A 480 -22.00 8.62 -7.99
CA ALA A 480 -22.96 9.69 -7.78
C ALA A 480 -24.30 9.20 -8.35
N GLY A 481 -25.02 8.39 -7.58
CA GLY A 481 -26.31 7.85 -7.99
C GLY A 481 -26.71 6.57 -7.25
N ASN A 482 -27.43 5.71 -7.97
CA ASN A 482 -27.92 4.41 -7.49
C ASN A 482 -27.41 3.27 -8.40
N ILE A 483 -26.20 3.40 -8.98
CA ILE A 483 -25.64 2.31 -9.79
C ILE A 483 -24.99 1.26 -8.88
N SER A 484 -24.89 0.03 -9.37
CA SER A 484 -24.19 -1.02 -8.62
C SER A 484 -22.70 -0.69 -8.49
N MET A 485 -22.07 -1.11 -7.38
CA MET A 485 -20.62 -0.92 -7.21
C MET A 485 -19.81 -1.64 -8.28
N ALA A 486 -20.28 -2.78 -8.78
CA ALA A 486 -19.65 -3.48 -9.89
C ALA A 486 -19.68 -2.64 -11.18
N THR A 487 -20.81 -1.99 -11.48
CA THR A 487 -20.95 -1.08 -12.62
C THR A 487 -20.05 0.15 -12.45
N TYR A 488 -20.02 0.74 -11.26
CA TYR A 488 -19.14 1.85 -10.95
C TYR A 488 -17.65 1.45 -11.10
N GLU A 489 -17.21 0.36 -10.48
CA GLU A 489 -15.83 -0.15 -10.62
C GLU A 489 -15.48 -0.40 -12.09
N ALA A 490 -16.36 -1.04 -12.86
CA ALA A 490 -16.15 -1.28 -14.28
C ALA A 490 -15.99 0.02 -15.07
N SER A 491 -16.77 1.05 -14.74
CA SER A 491 -16.72 2.36 -15.39
C SER A 491 -15.45 3.18 -15.09
N LEU A 492 -14.67 2.81 -14.08
CA LEU A 492 -13.33 3.38 -13.83
C LEU A 492 -12.25 2.72 -14.68
N GLY A 493 -12.51 1.53 -15.22
CA GLY A 493 -11.50 0.68 -15.82
C GLY A 493 -10.65 -0.06 -14.77
N ARG A 494 -9.98 -1.13 -15.22
CA ARG A 494 -9.25 -2.06 -14.36
C ARG A 494 -8.10 -1.41 -13.59
N GLU A 495 -7.39 -0.49 -14.23
CA GLU A 495 -6.25 0.21 -13.64
C GLU A 495 -6.67 1.09 -12.45
N LEU A 496 -7.59 2.02 -12.67
CA LEU A 496 -8.01 2.96 -11.63
C LEU A 496 -8.79 2.25 -10.51
N SER A 497 -9.64 1.27 -10.84
CA SER A 497 -10.36 0.45 -9.85
C SER A 497 -9.44 -0.47 -9.02
N THR A 498 -8.17 -0.60 -9.38
CA THR A 498 -7.17 -1.37 -8.60
C THR A 498 -6.19 -0.44 -7.88
N ASN A 499 -5.61 0.53 -8.59
CA ASN A 499 -4.59 1.42 -8.07
C ASN A 499 -5.11 2.29 -6.92
N TYR A 500 -6.28 2.92 -7.06
CA TYR A 500 -6.78 3.84 -6.04
C TYR A 500 -7.11 3.14 -4.73
N PRO A 501 -7.81 1.99 -4.71
CA PRO A 501 -8.02 1.31 -3.44
C PRO A 501 -6.70 0.79 -2.84
N LEU A 502 -5.73 0.30 -3.64
CA LEU A 502 -4.42 -0.08 -3.10
C LEU A 502 -3.68 1.08 -2.44
N VAL A 503 -3.69 2.27 -3.06
CA VAL A 503 -3.18 3.50 -2.46
C VAL A 503 -3.90 3.80 -1.15
N ASN A 504 -5.24 3.80 -1.15
CA ASN A 504 -6.04 4.05 0.05
C ASN A 504 -5.77 3.03 1.15
N PHE A 505 -5.59 1.75 0.81
CA PHE A 505 -5.25 0.70 1.74
C PHE A 505 -3.92 0.98 2.42
N ILE A 506 -2.85 1.24 1.64
CA ILE A 506 -1.51 1.48 2.18
C ILE A 506 -1.49 2.76 3.01
N MET A 507 -2.07 3.85 2.53
CA MET A 507 -2.19 5.12 3.27
C MET A 507 -2.93 4.92 4.60
N ALA A 508 -4.01 4.13 4.61
CA ALA A 508 -4.75 3.82 5.83
C ALA A 508 -3.94 3.01 6.84
N THR A 509 -3.11 2.09 6.35
CA THR A 509 -2.20 1.31 7.22
C THR A 509 -1.07 2.15 7.80
N ASP A 510 -0.66 3.23 7.13
CA ASP A 510 0.40 4.14 7.60
C ASP A 510 -0.10 5.34 8.43
N ALA A 511 -1.40 5.61 8.44
CA ALA A 511 -2.04 6.61 9.32
C ALA A 511 -1.92 6.26 10.82
N ASP A 512 -2.00 7.27 11.69
CA ASP A 512 -1.84 7.13 13.14
C ASP A 512 -3.08 6.50 13.77
N PHE A 513 -4.27 6.95 13.38
CA PHE A 513 -5.56 6.43 13.86
C PHE A 513 -6.40 5.85 12.73
N PHE A 514 -7.41 5.02 13.05
CA PHE A 514 -8.32 4.46 12.06
C PHE A 514 -9.77 4.37 12.55
N THR A 515 -10.69 4.80 11.69
CA THR A 515 -12.14 4.59 11.83
C THR A 515 -12.73 3.97 10.57
N GLY A 516 -13.76 3.15 10.75
CA GLY A 516 -14.26 2.28 9.70
C GLY A 516 -15.46 1.43 10.13
N ALA A 517 -16.00 0.65 9.20
CA ALA A 517 -17.04 -0.34 9.47
C ALA A 517 -16.42 -1.73 9.63
N LEU A 518 -16.53 -2.35 10.81
CA LEU A 518 -15.95 -3.67 11.10
C LEU A 518 -16.55 -4.76 10.21
N GLY A 519 -17.81 -4.62 9.79
CA GLY A 519 -18.45 -5.51 8.81
C GLY A 519 -17.87 -5.45 7.39
N SER A 520 -16.97 -4.50 7.11
CA SER A 520 -16.25 -4.47 5.85
C SER A 520 -14.98 -5.29 5.95
N THR A 521 -14.87 -6.35 5.13
CA THR A 521 -13.63 -7.10 4.93
C THR A 521 -12.45 -6.17 4.64
N TRP A 522 -12.69 -5.05 3.95
CA TRP A 522 -11.65 -4.06 3.66
C TRP A 522 -11.13 -3.37 4.92
N CYS A 523 -12.02 -2.84 5.78
CA CYS A 523 -11.63 -2.24 7.05
C CYS A 523 -10.93 -3.25 7.97
N TYR A 524 -11.44 -4.47 8.00
CA TYR A 524 -10.85 -5.56 8.76
C TYR A 524 -9.40 -5.85 8.33
N LEU A 525 -9.11 -5.83 7.02
CA LEU A 525 -7.77 -6.05 6.50
C LEU A 525 -6.84 -4.85 6.72
N ILE A 526 -7.37 -3.61 6.64
CA ILE A 526 -6.61 -2.40 7.01
C ILE A 526 -6.18 -2.48 8.48
N ASP A 527 -7.13 -2.76 9.38
CA ASP A 527 -6.85 -2.93 10.81
C ASP A 527 -5.86 -4.08 11.06
N SER A 528 -6.04 -5.22 10.38
CA SER A 528 -5.10 -6.36 10.46
C SER A 528 -3.67 -5.96 10.07
N MET A 529 -3.50 -5.15 9.02
CA MET A 529 -2.20 -4.64 8.63
C MET A 529 -1.65 -3.64 9.64
N ARG A 530 -2.47 -2.73 10.20
CA ARG A 530 -2.04 -1.82 11.27
C ARG A 530 -1.53 -2.59 12.50
N ASN A 531 -2.24 -3.63 12.91
CA ASN A 531 -1.88 -4.49 14.05
C ASN A 531 -0.60 -5.33 13.84
N THR A 532 -0.12 -5.47 12.60
CA THR A 532 1.18 -6.11 12.27
C THR A 532 2.22 -5.10 11.80
N GLY A 533 1.93 -3.80 11.97
CA GLY A 533 2.78 -2.68 11.58
C GLY A 533 3.04 -1.71 12.73
N GLY A 534 2.99 -2.19 13.98
CA GLY A 534 3.34 -1.42 15.18
C GLY A 534 2.24 -0.49 15.69
N LYS A 535 0.96 -0.78 15.41
CA LYS A 535 -0.17 0.11 15.74
C LYS A 535 -1.28 -0.57 16.51
N VAL A 536 -0.99 -1.68 17.20
CA VAL A 536 -2.00 -2.41 17.97
C VAL A 536 -2.65 -1.51 19.03
N MET A 537 -1.84 -0.66 19.69
CA MET A 537 -2.28 0.25 20.75
C MET A 537 -2.96 1.52 20.25
N ALA A 538 -2.91 1.82 18.94
CA ALA A 538 -3.67 2.93 18.37
C ALA A 538 -5.18 2.63 18.33
N GLY A 539 -5.54 1.34 18.41
CA GLY A 539 -6.91 0.85 18.42
C GLY A 539 -7.67 1.06 17.10
N TYR A 540 -8.89 0.55 17.08
CA TYR A 540 -9.84 0.70 15.99
C TYR A 540 -11.22 1.06 16.52
N LEU A 541 -11.70 2.27 16.21
CA LEU A 541 -13.06 2.68 16.53
C LEU A 541 -13.97 2.38 15.34
N SER A 542 -14.99 1.56 15.55
CA SER A 542 -15.90 1.15 14.49
C SER A 542 -17.34 1.61 14.68
N VAL A 543 -17.96 2.00 13.58
CA VAL A 543 -19.37 2.44 13.52
C VAL A 543 -20.37 1.28 13.56
N ASN A 544 -19.92 0.04 13.33
CA ASN A 544 -20.80 -1.13 13.30
C ASN A 544 -20.12 -2.41 13.80
N LYS A 545 -20.96 -3.40 14.07
CA LYS A 545 -20.54 -4.80 14.27
C LYS A 545 -20.39 -5.48 12.91
N ASP A 546 -19.48 -6.44 12.82
CA ASP A 546 -19.40 -7.37 11.68
C ASP A 546 -20.58 -8.37 11.69
N ARG A 547 -20.78 -9.12 10.62
CA ARG A 547 -21.77 -10.20 10.50
C ARG A 547 -21.49 -11.40 11.41
N PHE A 548 -20.25 -11.55 11.86
CA PHE A 548 -19.83 -12.67 12.71
C PHE A 548 -19.97 -12.41 14.21
N TRP A 549 -20.76 -11.38 14.57
CA TRP A 549 -21.10 -10.97 15.93
C TRP A 549 -22.36 -11.68 16.43
#